data_AF-A0A3E0P838-F1
#
_entry.id   AF-A0A3E0P838-F1
#
_cell.length_a   1.000
_cell.length_b   1.000
_cell.length_c   1.000
_cell.angle_alpha   90.00
_cell.angle_beta   90.00
_cell.angle_gamma   90.00
#
_symmetry.space_group_name_H-M   'P 1'
#
loop_
_entity.id
_entity.type
_entity.pdbx_description
1 polymer ?
#
loop_
_entity_poly.entity_id
_entity_poly.type
_entity_poly.pdbx_seq_one_letter_code
_entity_poly.pdbx_strand_id
1 'polypeptide(L)'
;MDSATKRPAIFTAVAVGLALVGIVLAIGLLASARASISGTASLPGGATARIKGPFTCSERAGITEIEAGGHVFTFSPTTISMDGAPVGSLDATVTDVQIDARFGSASLRVNGHEISTPR
;
A
#
# COMPACT_ATOMS: atom_id res chain seq x y z
N MET A 1 -39.80 -50.04 -25.48
CA MET A 1 -39.68 -49.91 -24.01
C MET A 1 -38.58 -48.89 -23.79
N ASP A 2 -38.97 -47.62 -23.80
CA ASP A 2 -38.06 -46.48 -23.91
C ASP A 2 -37.56 -46.06 -22.54
N SER A 3 -36.25 -46.15 -22.33
CA SER A 3 -35.56 -45.52 -21.20
C SER A 3 -34.15 -45.14 -21.63
N ALA A 4 -34.07 -44.29 -22.65
CA ALA A 4 -32.84 -43.58 -22.97
C ALA A 4 -33.04 -42.10 -22.65
N THR A 5 -32.04 -41.52 -22.00
CA THR A 5 -31.75 -40.08 -22.07
C THR A 5 -32.58 -39.15 -21.16
N LYS A 6 -32.39 -39.26 -19.84
CA LYS A 6 -32.78 -38.18 -18.89
C LYS A 6 -31.67 -37.71 -17.96
N ARG A 7 -30.44 -38.18 -18.15
CA ARG A 7 -29.29 -37.86 -17.29
C ARG A 7 -28.36 -36.73 -17.77
N PRO A 8 -28.24 -36.34 -19.06
CA PRO A 8 -27.20 -35.38 -19.45
C PRO A 8 -27.47 -33.96 -18.92
N ALA A 9 -28.73 -33.53 -18.88
CA ALA A 9 -29.08 -32.15 -18.53
C ALA A 9 -28.71 -31.76 -17.08
N ILE A 10 -28.79 -32.70 -16.14
CA ILE A 10 -28.45 -32.45 -14.72
C ILE A 10 -26.94 -32.30 -14.56
N PHE A 11 -26.14 -33.13 -15.23
CA PHE A 11 -24.68 -33.00 -15.19
C PHE A 11 -24.22 -31.69 -15.84
N THR A 12 -24.86 -31.25 -16.93
CA THR A 12 -24.55 -29.96 -17.56
C THR A 12 -24.94 -28.78 -16.65
N ALA A 13 -26.11 -28.83 -16.02
CA ALA A 13 -26.54 -27.78 -15.09
C ALA A 13 -25.64 -27.66 -13.85
N VAL A 14 -25.21 -28.80 -13.29
CA VAL A 14 -24.26 -28.84 -12.16
C VAL A 14 -22.88 -28.31 -12.56
N ALA A 15 -22.39 -28.67 -13.75
CA ALA A 15 -21.11 -28.16 -14.26
C ALA A 15 -21.13 -26.64 -14.47
N VAL A 16 -22.23 -26.09 -15.02
CA VAL A 16 -22.41 -24.63 -15.19
C VAL A 16 -22.50 -23.93 -13.83
N GLY A 17 -23.23 -24.51 -12.87
CA GLY A 17 -23.31 -23.98 -11.50
C GLY A 17 -21.96 -23.90 -10.80
N LEU A 18 -21.15 -24.98 -10.89
CA LEU A 18 -19.78 -25.01 -10.35
C LEU A 18 -18.86 -24.01 -11.04
N ALA A 19 -18.96 -23.85 -12.36
CA ALA A 19 -18.17 -22.88 -13.11
C ALA A 19 -18.50 -21.44 -12.69
N LEU A 20 -19.78 -21.11 -12.50
CA LEU A 20 -20.21 -19.79 -12.03
C LEU A 20 -19.72 -19.49 -10.61
N VAL A 21 -19.80 -20.47 -9.69
CA VAL A 21 -19.25 -20.33 -8.34
C VAL A 21 -17.74 -20.09 -8.37
N GLY A 22 -17.01 -20.83 -9.23
CA GLY A 22 -15.58 -20.62 -9.44
C GLY A 22 -15.24 -19.23 -9.96
N ILE A 23 -16.01 -18.69 -10.90
CA ILE A 23 -15.83 -17.34 -11.44
C ILE A 23 -16.10 -16.28 -10.37
N VAL A 24 -17.18 -16.41 -9.59
CA VAL A 24 -17.50 -15.47 -8.50
C VAL A 24 -16.39 -15.48 -7.43
N LEU A 25 -15.87 -16.66 -7.07
CA LEU A 25 -14.72 -16.79 -6.16
C LEU A 25 -13.45 -16.15 -6.74
N ALA A 26 -13.14 -16.38 -8.01
CA ALA A 26 -11.97 -15.79 -8.66
C ALA A 26 -12.06 -14.26 -8.73
N ILE A 27 -13.22 -13.71 -9.09
CA ILE A 27 -13.47 -12.26 -9.10
C ILE A 27 -13.38 -11.69 -7.69
N GLY A 28 -13.96 -12.36 -6.70
CA GLY A 28 -13.89 -11.96 -5.29
C GLY A 28 -12.45 -11.91 -4.80
N LEU A 29 -11.63 -12.94 -5.07
CA LEU A 29 -10.21 -12.99 -4.73
C LEU A 29 -9.40 -11.88 -5.42
N LEU A 30 -9.67 -11.61 -6.71
CA LEU A 30 -9.00 -10.52 -7.44
C LEU A 30 -9.38 -9.13 -6.90
N ALA A 31 -10.61 -8.95 -6.42
CA ALA A 31 -11.06 -7.70 -5.82
C ALA A 31 -10.42 -7.47 -4.44
N SER A 32 -10.29 -8.52 -3.63
CA SER A 32 -9.64 -8.48 -2.31
C SER A 32 -8.14 -8.16 -2.39
N ALA A 33 -7.48 -8.56 -3.49
CA ALA A 33 -6.07 -8.29 -3.72
C ALA A 33 -5.73 -6.81 -3.99
N ARG A 34 -6.75 -5.92 -4.07
CA ARG A 34 -6.57 -4.51 -4.46
C ARG A 34 -6.89 -3.51 -3.36
N ALA A 35 -7.06 -3.93 -2.10
CA ALA A 35 -7.19 -2.98 -1.00
C ALA A 35 -5.88 -2.21 -0.85
N SER A 36 -5.84 -0.98 -1.38
CA SER A 36 -4.70 -0.09 -1.24
C SER A 36 -4.63 0.39 0.21
N ILE A 37 -3.65 -0.10 0.97
CA ILE A 37 -3.33 0.47 2.28
C ILE A 37 -2.87 1.91 2.06
N SER A 38 -3.49 2.86 2.74
CA SER A 38 -3.07 4.25 2.69
C SER A 38 -3.38 4.93 4.02
N GLY A 39 -2.63 5.98 4.33
CA GLY A 39 -2.81 6.75 5.54
C GLY A 39 -2.05 8.06 5.49
N THR A 40 -2.12 8.80 6.59
CA THR A 40 -1.40 10.06 6.76
C THR A 40 -0.72 10.09 8.11
N ALA A 41 0.44 10.76 8.17
CA ALA A 41 1.15 11.03 9.41
C ALA A 41 1.40 12.53 9.55
N SER A 42 1.20 13.07 10.75
CA SER A 42 1.60 14.44 11.06
C SER A 42 3.11 14.51 11.21
N LEU A 43 3.72 15.50 10.59
CA LEU A 43 5.15 15.76 10.67
C LEU A 43 5.44 16.92 11.62
N PRO A 44 6.66 16.99 12.17
CA PRO A 44 7.11 18.18 12.88
C PRO A 44 6.99 19.41 11.98
N GLY A 45 6.63 20.56 12.56
CA GLY A 45 6.39 21.78 11.79
C GLY A 45 5.03 21.86 11.08
N GLY A 46 4.15 20.86 11.26
CA GLY A 46 2.75 20.90 10.82
C GLY A 46 2.48 20.39 9.41
N ALA A 47 3.49 19.91 8.69
CA ALA A 47 3.31 19.22 7.43
C ALA A 47 2.61 17.87 7.62
N THR A 48 2.00 17.34 6.56
CA THR A 48 1.36 16.01 6.57
C THR A 48 2.00 15.12 5.52
N ALA A 49 2.47 13.94 5.93
CA ALA A 49 2.92 12.90 5.02
C ALA A 49 1.73 12.04 4.57
N ARG A 50 1.63 11.79 3.27
CA ARG A 50 0.69 10.84 2.66
C ARG A 50 1.42 9.55 2.35
N ILE A 51 0.89 8.43 2.83
CA ILE A 51 1.56 7.13 2.77
C ILE A 51 0.67 6.16 2.01
N LYS A 52 1.25 5.42 1.06
CA LYS A 52 0.59 4.31 0.35
C LYS A 52 1.41 3.05 0.50
N GLY A 53 0.73 1.92 0.59
CA GLY A 53 1.34 0.61 0.86
C GLY A 53 1.35 0.26 2.34
N PRO A 54 1.88 -0.91 2.72
CA PRO A 54 2.03 -1.31 4.12
C PRO A 54 3.01 -0.37 4.84
N PHE A 55 2.59 0.17 5.99
CA PHE A 55 3.42 1.02 6.82
C PHE A 55 3.10 0.86 8.31
N THR A 56 4.06 1.21 9.15
CA THR A 56 3.84 1.54 10.57
C THR A 56 4.29 2.97 10.81
N CYS A 57 3.71 3.62 11.82
CA CYS A 57 4.06 4.99 12.18
C CYS A 57 4.19 5.07 13.70
N SER A 58 5.21 5.79 14.16
CA SER A 58 5.37 6.15 15.56
C SER A 58 5.79 7.61 15.69
N GLU A 59 5.52 8.21 16.85
CA GLU A 59 5.95 9.56 17.17
C GLU A 59 6.61 9.55 18.55
N ARG A 60 7.77 10.20 18.66
CA ARG A 60 8.49 10.33 19.91
C ARG A 60 9.23 11.66 19.97
N ALA A 61 8.93 12.46 21.00
CA ALA A 61 9.63 13.70 21.30
C ALA A 61 9.68 14.68 20.10
N GLY A 62 8.58 14.77 19.33
CA GLY A 62 8.52 15.65 18.16
C GLY A 62 9.32 15.11 16.96
N ILE A 63 9.55 13.81 16.91
CA ILE A 63 10.10 13.09 15.75
C ILE A 63 9.03 12.11 15.29
N THR A 64 8.70 12.13 14.01
CA THR A 64 7.80 11.16 13.38
C THR A 64 8.65 10.12 12.66
N GLU A 65 8.44 8.84 12.95
CA GLU A 65 9.11 7.72 12.29
C GLU A 65 8.08 6.87 11.55
N ILE A 66 8.36 6.59 10.29
CA ILE A 66 7.49 5.80 9.41
C ILE A 66 8.32 4.66 8.83
N GLU A 67 7.97 3.43 9.15
CA GLU A 67 8.55 2.26 8.50
C GLU A 67 7.64 1.83 7.36
N ALA A 68 8.15 1.83 6.13
CA ALA A 68 7.37 1.45 4.97
C ALA A 68 8.26 0.81 3.90
N GLY A 69 7.79 -0.31 3.33
CA GLY A 69 8.49 -1.01 2.25
C GLY A 69 9.91 -1.50 2.58
N GLY A 70 10.22 -1.70 3.86
CA GLY A 70 11.56 -2.12 4.34
C GLY A 70 12.53 -0.96 4.59
N HIS A 71 12.06 0.28 4.49
CA HIS A 71 12.83 1.49 4.81
C HIS A 71 12.25 2.22 6.02
N VAL A 72 13.10 2.94 6.74
CA VAL A 72 12.71 3.79 7.87
C VAL A 72 12.86 5.26 7.46
N PHE A 73 11.75 5.98 7.44
CA PHE A 73 11.71 7.42 7.21
C PHE A 73 11.57 8.14 8.54
N THR A 74 12.55 8.98 8.89
CA THR A 74 12.55 9.75 10.13
C THR A 74 12.44 11.23 9.81
N PHE A 75 11.44 11.87 10.39
CA PHE A 75 11.16 13.30 10.25
C PHE A 75 11.40 13.95 11.61
N SER A 76 12.50 14.67 11.74
CA SER A 76 12.79 15.53 12.90
C SER A 76 12.38 16.98 12.59
N PRO A 77 12.34 17.88 13.59
CA PRO A 77 11.93 19.27 13.38
C PRO A 77 12.68 20.04 12.28
N THR A 78 13.86 19.58 11.87
CA THR A 78 14.69 20.24 10.86
C THR A 78 15.20 19.33 9.74
N THR A 79 15.08 18.01 9.89
CA THR A 79 15.77 17.04 9.02
C THR A 79 14.84 15.92 8.61
N ILE A 80 14.94 15.53 7.34
CA ILE A 80 14.34 14.31 6.80
C ILE A 80 15.47 13.31 6.60
N SER A 81 15.32 12.13 7.18
CA SER A 81 16.27 11.02 7.03
C SER A 81 15.57 9.78 6.50
N MET A 82 16.32 8.99 5.74
CA MET A 82 15.90 7.67 5.25
C MET A 82 16.99 6.67 5.61
N ASP A 83 16.62 5.60 6.32
CA ASP A 83 17.53 4.58 6.86
C ASP A 83 18.68 5.15 7.68
N GLY A 84 18.40 6.22 8.44
CA GLY A 84 19.38 6.94 9.26
C GLY A 84 20.27 7.92 8.48
N ALA A 85 20.24 7.92 7.15
CA ALA A 85 20.97 8.90 6.35
C ALA A 85 20.12 10.16 6.12
N PRO A 86 20.66 11.37 6.37
CA PRO A 86 19.95 12.61 6.08
C PRO A 86 19.82 12.80 4.56
N VAL A 87 18.60 13.06 4.09
CA VAL A 87 18.28 13.21 2.67
C VAL A 87 17.70 14.58 2.31
N GLY A 88 17.34 15.39 3.31
CA GLY A 88 16.85 16.75 3.12
C GLY A 88 16.52 17.45 4.43
N SER A 89 16.10 18.70 4.33
CA SER A 89 15.62 19.49 5.46
C SER A 89 14.10 19.44 5.56
N LEU A 90 13.59 19.47 6.79
CA LEU A 90 12.18 19.71 7.08
C LEU A 90 12.04 21.14 7.56
N ASP A 91 11.46 22.00 6.73
CA ASP A 91 11.23 23.41 7.04
C ASP A 91 9.86 23.88 6.52
N ALA A 92 9.55 25.16 6.70
CA ALA A 92 8.27 25.74 6.29
C ALA A 92 8.01 25.70 4.77
N THR A 93 9.02 25.38 3.95
CA THR A 93 8.86 25.19 2.50
C THR A 93 8.34 23.80 2.16
N VAL A 94 8.46 22.83 3.08
CA VAL A 94 7.93 21.48 2.91
C VAL A 94 6.43 21.49 3.17
N THR A 95 5.66 21.46 2.09
CA THR A 95 4.18 21.49 2.13
C THR A 95 3.56 20.14 1.80
N ASP A 96 4.32 19.28 1.10
CA ASP A 96 3.86 17.97 0.68
C ASP A 96 4.95 16.92 0.88
N VAL A 97 4.59 15.82 1.54
CA VAL A 97 5.45 14.64 1.69
C VAL A 97 4.65 13.42 1.28
N GLN A 98 5.21 12.60 0.39
CA GLN A 98 4.57 11.37 -0.08
C GLN A 98 5.53 10.19 0.06
N ILE A 99 5.03 9.09 0.62
CA ILE A 99 5.74 7.82 0.73
C ILE A 99 4.91 6.79 -0.03
N ASP A 100 5.45 6.25 -1.11
CA ASP A 100 4.86 5.15 -1.85
C ASP A 100 5.68 3.88 -1.57
N ALA A 101 5.09 2.94 -0.86
CA ALA A 101 5.73 1.70 -0.43
C ALA A 101 5.14 0.47 -1.13
N ARG A 102 6.02 -0.49 -1.40
CA ARG A 102 5.73 -1.84 -1.89
C ARG A 102 6.59 -2.83 -1.11
N PHE A 103 6.33 -4.13 -1.25
CA PHE A 103 7.16 -5.14 -0.61
C PHE A 103 8.62 -5.02 -1.08
N GLY A 104 9.53 -4.67 -0.16
CA GLY A 104 10.97 -4.55 -0.40
C GLY A 104 11.42 -3.28 -1.12
N SER A 105 10.57 -2.26 -1.24
CA SER A 105 10.96 -0.96 -1.79
C SER A 105 10.04 0.16 -1.29
N ALA A 106 10.58 1.36 -1.10
CA ALA A 106 9.79 2.56 -0.92
C ALA A 106 10.42 3.77 -1.61
N SER A 107 9.60 4.73 -2.02
CA SER A 107 10.04 6.01 -2.58
C SER A 107 9.52 7.16 -1.74
N LEU A 108 10.39 8.11 -1.44
CA LEU A 108 10.03 9.36 -0.77
C LEU A 108 9.96 10.48 -1.79
N ARG A 109 8.89 11.28 -1.75
CA ARG A 109 8.77 12.51 -2.51
C ARG A 109 8.49 13.67 -1.57
N VAL A 110 9.19 14.79 -1.77
CA VAL A 110 9.02 16.02 -1.02
C VAL A 110 8.73 17.14 -2.00
N ASN A 111 7.61 17.84 -1.82
CA ASN A 111 7.11 18.86 -2.75
C ASN A 111 7.07 18.38 -4.22
N GLY A 112 6.69 17.11 -4.43
CA GLY A 112 6.63 16.48 -5.75
C GLY A 112 7.96 15.93 -6.30
N HIS A 113 9.10 16.25 -5.68
CA HIS A 113 10.42 15.77 -6.08
C HIS A 113 10.78 14.47 -5.40
N GLU A 114 11.17 13.46 -6.18
CA GLU A 114 11.63 12.18 -5.65
C GLU A 114 13.02 12.32 -5.03
N ILE A 115 13.17 11.79 -3.82
CA ILE A 115 14.39 11.81 -3.04
C ILE A 115 15.01 10.42 -3.11
N SER A 116 16.21 10.35 -3.67
CA SER A 116 16.98 9.10 -3.73
C SER A 116 17.79 8.92 -2.44
N THR A 117 17.90 7.69 -1.93
CA THR A 117 18.89 7.34 -0.91
C THR A 117 20.29 7.62 -1.45
N PRO A 118 21.20 8.20 -0.66
CA PRO A 118 22.62 8.02 -0.90
C PRO A 118 22.94 6.51 -0.75
N ARG A 119 23.58 5.94 -1.77
CA ARG A 119 24.08 4.55 -1.75
C ARG A 119 25.16 4.35 -0.70
#